data_AF-A0A357I849-F1
#
_entry.id   AF-A0A357I849-F1
#
_cell.length_a   1.000
_cell.length_b   1.000
_cell.length_c   1.000
_cell.angle_alpha   90.00
_cell.angle_beta   90.00
_cell.angle_gamma   90.00
#
_symmetry.space_group_name_H-M   'P 1'
#
loop_
_entity.id
_entity.type
_entity.pdbx_description
1 polymer ?
#
loop_
_entity_poly.entity_id
_entity_poly.type
_entity_poly.pdbx_seq_one_letter_code
_entity_poly.pdbx_strand_id
1 'polypeptide(L)'
;MRAFKQSAYSVCLLSAALVMNGCSDDDDTAATQDVELRFAAKVGDISFACGDVYTGIGVGEADRANYQVNDFRVLISEVAMTHADGSQVPVTLEQDGVWQYNTTALLDFEDGCSGNGTTETRSVVTGTVDGGDYTGVCFTIGVPFEENHMDTATAPSPLNASGMFWNWQGGAQVYSRRRRG
;
A
#
# COMPACT_ATOMS: atom_id res chain seq x y z
N MET A 1 61.48 39.02 62.89
CA MET A 1 60.67 40.21 62.53
C MET A 1 59.38 39.71 61.90
N ARG A 2 58.22 40.11 62.48
CA ARG A 2 56.85 40.23 61.91
C ARG A 2 56.28 39.01 61.12
N ALA A 3 55.06 38.52 61.33
CA ALA A 3 53.95 38.87 62.19
C ALA A 3 52.92 37.72 62.20
N PHE A 4 52.15 37.64 63.28
CA PHE A 4 50.93 36.87 63.50
C PHE A 4 49.86 37.07 62.39
N LYS A 5 49.05 36.04 62.13
CA LYS A 5 47.59 36.06 62.44
C LYS A 5 46.93 34.69 62.30
N GLN A 6 46.14 34.38 63.32
CA GLN A 6 45.26 33.22 63.51
C GLN A 6 44.01 33.32 62.61
N SER A 7 43.37 32.20 62.26
CA SER A 7 42.17 31.72 62.96
C SER A 7 41.26 30.82 62.10
N ALA A 8 40.66 29.87 62.80
CA ALA A 8 39.32 29.28 62.61
C ALA A 8 39.13 28.03 61.73
N TYR A 9 38.37 27.12 62.35
CA TYR A 9 38.03 25.74 62.05
C TYR A 9 36.71 25.59 61.26
N SER A 10 36.51 24.38 60.74
CA SER A 10 35.21 23.66 60.58
C SER A 10 34.18 24.24 59.60
N VAL A 11 33.73 23.43 58.63
CA VAL A 11 32.61 22.46 58.78
C VAL A 11 32.61 21.54 57.56
N CYS A 12 32.45 20.25 57.82
CA CYS A 12 32.31 19.17 56.85
C CYS A 12 30.85 19.11 56.37
N LEU A 13 30.61 19.21 55.07
CA LEU A 13 29.32 18.89 54.44
C LEU A 13 29.53 17.69 53.51
N LEU A 14 29.17 16.49 53.99
CA LEU A 14 28.99 15.31 53.14
C LEU A 14 27.68 15.49 52.36
N SER A 15 27.78 15.74 51.06
CA SER A 15 26.67 15.57 50.12
C SER A 15 26.68 14.13 49.62
N ALA A 16 25.76 13.31 50.10
CA ALA A 16 25.52 11.97 49.55
C ALA A 16 24.77 12.11 48.22
N ALA A 17 25.47 11.90 47.10
CA ALA A 17 24.86 11.78 45.79
C ALA A 17 24.34 10.34 45.62
N LEU A 18 23.02 10.18 45.61
CA LEU A 18 22.33 8.93 45.31
C LEU A 18 22.36 8.71 43.80
N VAL A 19 23.24 7.81 43.33
CA VAL A 19 23.36 7.46 41.91
C VAL A 19 22.26 6.44 41.61
N MET A 20 21.16 6.89 40.99
CA MET A 20 20.17 5.99 40.42
C MET A 20 20.71 5.49 39.07
N ASN A 21 21.28 4.28 39.04
CA ASN A 21 21.43 3.53 37.80
C ASN A 21 20.04 3.02 37.40
N GLY A 22 19.34 3.79 36.57
CA GLY A 22 18.19 3.29 35.83
C GLY A 22 18.67 2.37 34.72
N CYS A 23 18.21 1.12 34.71
CA CYS A 23 18.37 0.22 33.58
C CYS A 23 17.61 0.82 32.39
N SER A 24 18.31 1.14 31.30
CA SER A 24 17.69 1.30 29.98
C SER A 24 17.43 -0.11 29.48
N ASP A 25 16.17 -0.56 29.54
CA ASP A 25 15.70 -1.56 28.59
C ASP A 25 15.63 -0.80 27.26
N ASP A 26 16.67 -0.93 26.44
CA ASP A 26 16.66 -0.49 25.04
C ASP A 26 15.75 -1.45 24.27
N ASP A 27 14.44 -1.23 24.38
CA ASP A 27 13.46 -1.73 23.44
C ASP A 27 13.72 -0.97 22.12
N ASP A 28 14.65 -1.47 21.31
CA ASP A 28 14.91 -1.04 19.93
C ASP A 28 13.68 -1.36 19.06
N THR A 29 12.56 -0.68 19.33
CA THR A 29 11.46 -0.63 18.39
C THR A 29 11.93 0.26 17.26
N ALA A 30 12.23 -0.34 16.09
CA ALA A 30 12.54 0.43 14.90
C ALA A 30 11.45 1.49 14.71
N ALA A 31 11.85 2.77 14.72
CA ALA A 31 10.89 3.86 14.60
C ALA A 31 10.15 3.69 13.27
N THR A 32 8.81 3.70 13.28
CA THR A 32 8.01 3.60 12.06
C THR A 32 8.00 4.92 11.30
N GLN A 33 7.79 4.84 9.98
CA GLN A 33 7.61 6.00 9.11
C GLN A 33 6.35 5.86 8.25
N ASP A 34 5.68 6.99 8.00
CA ASP A 34 4.55 7.05 7.08
C ASP A 34 5.03 6.90 5.64
N VAL A 35 4.25 6.16 4.84
CA VAL A 35 4.48 6.00 3.40
C VAL A 35 3.21 6.34 2.62
N GLU A 36 3.42 7.04 1.52
CA GLU A 36 2.39 7.33 0.53
C GLU A 36 2.93 6.97 -0.86
N LEU A 37 2.43 5.88 -1.41
CA LEU A 37 2.81 5.36 -2.71
C LEU A 37 1.85 5.90 -3.76
N ARG A 38 2.38 6.64 -4.75
CA ARG A 38 1.59 7.28 -5.80
C ARG A 38 1.71 6.51 -7.10
N PHE A 39 0.57 6.19 -7.70
CA PHE A 39 0.47 5.42 -8.93
C PHE A 39 -0.07 6.28 -10.06
N ALA A 40 0.46 6.09 -11.27
CA ALA A 40 -0.03 6.76 -12.47
C ALA A 40 -0.47 5.71 -13.49
N ALA A 41 -1.74 5.76 -13.89
CA ALA A 41 -2.25 4.95 -14.97
C ALA A 41 -1.78 5.52 -16.33
N LYS A 42 -1.23 4.66 -17.17
CA LYS A 42 -0.74 5.02 -18.51
C LYS A 42 -1.02 3.93 -19.53
N VAL A 43 -1.20 4.36 -20.78
CA VAL A 43 -1.21 3.50 -21.97
C VAL A 43 0.03 3.84 -22.79
N GLY A 44 1.08 3.02 -22.64
CA GLY A 44 2.42 3.40 -23.11
C GLY A 44 2.90 4.65 -22.38
N ASP A 45 3.24 5.71 -23.14
CA ASP A 45 3.67 6.99 -22.57
C ASP A 45 2.51 7.98 -22.31
N ILE A 46 1.29 7.64 -22.72
CA ILE A 46 0.11 8.50 -22.62
C ILE A 46 -0.55 8.30 -21.26
N SER A 47 -0.80 9.39 -20.53
CA SER A 47 -1.59 9.34 -19.30
C SER A 47 -2.99 8.83 -19.58
N PHE A 48 -3.46 7.91 -18.75
CA PHE A 48 -4.82 7.41 -18.84
C PHE A 48 -5.84 8.49 -18.47
N ALA A 49 -6.88 8.62 -19.27
CA ALA A 49 -8.14 9.27 -18.96
C ALA A 49 -9.30 8.30 -19.28
N CYS A 50 -10.31 8.29 -18.41
CA CYS A 50 -11.48 7.45 -18.57
C CYS A 50 -12.27 7.83 -19.82
N GLY A 51 -12.64 6.84 -20.64
CA GLY A 51 -13.47 7.04 -21.82
C GLY A 51 -12.70 7.49 -23.06
N ASP A 52 -11.41 7.74 -22.93
CA ASP A 52 -10.54 8.03 -24.06
C ASP A 52 -10.31 6.79 -24.93
N VAL A 53 -10.07 7.06 -26.21
CA VAL A 53 -9.76 6.04 -27.21
C VAL A 53 -8.24 6.03 -27.47
N TYR A 54 -7.60 4.92 -27.14
CA TYR A 54 -6.18 4.70 -27.38
C TYR A 54 -5.98 3.91 -28.66
N THR A 55 -5.15 4.43 -29.56
CA THR A 55 -4.91 3.84 -30.88
C THR A 55 -3.62 3.04 -30.93
N GLY A 56 -3.56 2.04 -31.81
CA GLY A 56 -2.31 1.31 -32.07
C GLY A 56 -1.93 0.32 -30.97
N ILE A 57 -2.92 -0.13 -30.19
CA ILE A 57 -2.74 -1.15 -29.16
C ILE A 57 -2.67 -2.52 -29.83
N GLY A 58 -1.63 -3.30 -29.54
CA GLY A 58 -1.35 -4.60 -30.14
C GLY A 58 0.10 -4.74 -30.61
N VAL A 59 0.62 -5.96 -30.65
CA VAL A 59 2.04 -6.24 -30.96
C VAL A 59 2.32 -6.45 -32.46
N GLY A 60 1.29 -6.70 -33.28
CA GLY A 60 1.39 -6.85 -34.74
C GLY A 60 0.57 -5.83 -35.51
N GLU A 61 0.98 -5.44 -36.72
CA GLU A 61 0.23 -4.48 -37.55
C GLU A 61 -1.21 -4.93 -37.81
N ALA A 62 -1.44 -6.23 -37.98
CA ALA A 62 -2.77 -6.80 -38.18
C ALA A 62 -3.65 -6.80 -36.92
N ASP A 63 -3.03 -6.68 -35.74
CA ASP A 63 -3.69 -6.75 -34.43
C ASP A 63 -3.84 -5.37 -33.77
N ARG A 64 -3.33 -4.32 -34.41
CA ARG A 64 -3.47 -2.95 -33.94
C ARG A 64 -4.93 -2.54 -33.98
N ALA A 65 -5.47 -2.23 -32.81
CA ALA A 65 -6.83 -1.75 -32.67
C ALA A 65 -6.89 -0.45 -31.85
N ASN A 66 -8.05 0.18 -31.95
CA ASN A 66 -8.42 1.31 -31.11
C ASN A 66 -9.25 0.77 -29.95
N TYR A 67 -8.86 1.06 -28.71
CA TYR A 67 -9.58 0.65 -27.52
C TYR A 67 -10.06 1.87 -26.75
N GLN A 68 -11.36 1.91 -26.48
CA GLN A 68 -11.91 2.79 -25.47
C GLN A 68 -11.84 2.09 -24.12
N VAL A 69 -11.18 2.71 -23.15
CA VAL A 69 -11.05 2.14 -21.81
C VAL A 69 -11.89 2.96 -20.84
N ASN A 70 -12.93 2.30 -20.32
CA ASN A 70 -14.01 2.94 -19.55
C ASN A 70 -13.99 2.62 -18.05
N ASP A 71 -13.17 1.64 -17.66
CA ASP A 71 -13.00 1.20 -16.27
C ASP A 71 -11.54 0.74 -16.16
N PHE A 72 -10.77 1.41 -15.31
CA PHE A 72 -9.42 1.01 -14.98
C PHE A 72 -9.22 1.03 -13.48
N ARG A 73 -9.58 -0.10 -12.88
CA ARG A 73 -9.41 -0.39 -11.47
C ARG A 73 -8.51 -1.60 -11.28
N VAL A 74 -7.67 -1.56 -10.25
CA VAL A 74 -6.70 -2.62 -9.95
C VAL A 74 -6.68 -2.86 -8.45
N LEU A 75 -6.93 -4.10 -8.04
CA LEU A 75 -6.60 -4.55 -6.69
C LEU A 75 -5.13 -4.94 -6.66
N ILE A 76 -4.40 -4.42 -5.68
CA ILE A 76 -3.04 -4.86 -5.36
C ILE A 76 -2.98 -5.31 -3.91
N SER A 77 -2.09 -6.26 -3.62
CA SER A 77 -1.91 -6.80 -2.28
C SER A 77 -0.44 -6.96 -1.92
N GLU A 78 -0.17 -7.23 -0.64
CA GLU A 78 1.17 -7.57 -0.14
C GLU A 78 2.21 -6.49 -0.47
N VAL A 79 1.82 -5.22 -0.33
CA VAL A 79 2.69 -4.08 -0.60
C VAL A 79 3.89 -4.10 0.35
N ALA A 80 5.09 -4.01 -0.20
CA ALA A 80 6.34 -4.01 0.56
C ALA A 80 7.33 -2.99 0.00
N MET A 81 8.08 -2.34 0.89
CA MET A 81 9.20 -1.48 0.54
C MET A 81 10.45 -2.33 0.36
N THR A 82 11.30 -2.00 -0.62
CA THR A 82 12.51 -2.78 -0.95
C THR A 82 13.77 -1.99 -0.60
N HIS A 83 14.66 -2.59 0.19
CA HIS A 83 15.98 -2.04 0.48
C HIS A 83 16.94 -2.19 -0.72
N ALA A 84 18.09 -1.51 -0.66
CA ALA A 84 19.10 -1.58 -1.72
C ALA A 84 19.71 -3.00 -1.91
N ASP A 85 19.65 -3.86 -0.88
CA ASP A 85 20.10 -5.25 -0.94
C ASP A 85 19.03 -6.23 -1.48
N GLY A 86 17.84 -5.72 -1.82
CA GLY A 86 16.72 -6.49 -2.34
C GLY A 86 15.81 -7.12 -1.28
N SER A 87 16.13 -6.97 0.01
CA SER A 87 15.22 -7.39 1.09
C SER A 87 13.97 -6.52 1.11
N GLN A 88 12.84 -7.12 1.52
CA GLN A 88 11.52 -6.49 1.48
C GLN A 88 10.95 -6.37 2.89
N VAL A 89 10.38 -5.20 3.20
CA VAL A 89 9.70 -4.91 4.45
C VAL A 89 8.22 -4.61 4.14
N PRO A 90 7.27 -5.39 4.67
CA PRO A 90 5.85 -5.17 4.41
C PRO A 90 5.38 -3.79 4.87
N VAL A 91 4.52 -3.16 4.06
CA VAL A 91 3.79 -1.95 4.46
C VAL A 91 2.55 -2.37 5.24
N THR A 92 2.39 -1.82 6.44
CA THR A 92 1.13 -1.89 7.17
C THR A 92 0.19 -0.85 6.58
N LEU A 93 -0.80 -1.30 5.80
CA LEU A 93 -1.75 -0.41 5.14
C LEU A 93 -2.62 0.33 6.16
N GLU A 94 -2.89 1.61 5.88
CA GLU A 94 -3.97 2.35 6.56
C GLU A 94 -5.30 1.63 6.31
N GLN A 95 -6.12 1.49 7.35
CA GLN A 95 -7.41 0.83 7.26
C GLN A 95 -8.52 1.88 7.19
N ASP A 96 -8.69 2.46 6.00
CA ASP A 96 -9.59 3.60 5.77
C ASP A 96 -11.07 3.20 5.61
N GLY A 97 -11.34 1.89 5.47
CA GLY A 97 -12.68 1.35 5.31
C GLY A 97 -13.30 1.59 3.93
N VAL A 98 -12.52 2.10 2.97
CA VAL A 98 -12.97 2.43 1.61
C VAL A 98 -12.03 1.83 0.57
N TRP A 99 -10.76 2.22 0.57
CA TRP A 99 -9.79 1.86 -0.46
C TRP A 99 -8.82 0.78 -0.02
N GLN A 100 -8.68 0.57 1.28
CA GLN A 100 -7.68 -0.32 1.84
C GLN A 100 -8.29 -1.19 2.96
N TYR A 101 -8.06 -2.50 2.85
CA TYR A 101 -8.48 -3.48 3.84
C TYR A 101 -7.44 -4.58 3.97
N ASN A 102 -7.07 -4.87 5.21
CA ASN A 102 -6.05 -5.84 5.55
C ASN A 102 -4.75 -5.55 4.78
N THR A 103 -4.40 -6.40 3.81
CA THR A 103 -3.20 -6.27 2.97
C THR A 103 -3.51 -5.87 1.53
N THR A 104 -4.77 -5.54 1.23
CA THR A 104 -5.27 -5.23 -0.11
C THR A 104 -5.63 -3.75 -0.24
N ALA A 105 -5.24 -3.14 -1.35
CA ALA A 105 -5.62 -1.79 -1.74
C ALA A 105 -6.28 -1.78 -3.13
N LEU A 106 -7.30 -0.95 -3.29
CA LEU A 106 -7.89 -0.63 -4.59
C LEU A 106 -7.28 0.65 -5.14
N LEU A 107 -6.62 0.52 -6.28
CA LEU A 107 -6.30 1.63 -7.16
C LEU A 107 -7.44 1.84 -8.14
N ASP A 108 -7.94 3.05 -8.20
CA ASP A 108 -9.07 3.44 -9.03
C ASP A 108 -8.70 4.68 -9.86
N PHE A 109 -8.67 4.50 -11.17
CA PHE A 109 -8.32 5.56 -12.12
C PHE A 109 -9.49 5.98 -13.00
N GLU A 110 -10.64 5.31 -12.89
CA GLU A 110 -11.85 5.68 -13.62
C GLU A 110 -12.68 6.66 -12.82
N ASP A 111 -13.37 7.57 -13.50
CA ASP A 111 -14.16 8.65 -12.90
C ASP A 111 -15.65 8.56 -13.27
N GLY A 112 -16.13 7.35 -13.56
CA GLY A 112 -17.52 7.05 -13.84
C GLY A 112 -17.93 7.36 -15.27
N CYS A 113 -16.96 7.55 -16.18
CA CYS A 113 -17.20 8.02 -17.55
C CYS A 113 -18.17 7.15 -18.38
N SER A 114 -18.37 5.88 -18.01
CA SER A 114 -19.32 4.96 -18.65
C SER A 114 -20.67 4.80 -17.95
N GLY A 115 -20.89 5.51 -16.84
CA GLY A 115 -22.12 5.48 -16.05
C GLY A 115 -22.29 4.26 -15.14
N ASN A 116 -21.39 3.26 -15.22
CA ASN A 116 -21.38 2.07 -14.35
C ASN A 116 -20.16 2.01 -13.42
N GLY A 117 -19.42 3.12 -13.29
CA GLY A 117 -18.21 3.24 -12.48
C GLY A 117 -18.39 4.10 -11.22
N THR A 118 -17.28 4.42 -10.55
CA THR A 118 -17.18 5.29 -9.36
C THR A 118 -16.86 6.72 -9.76
N THR A 119 -17.41 7.72 -9.05
CA THR A 119 -17.03 9.13 -9.30
C THR A 119 -15.70 9.46 -8.64
N GLU A 120 -15.43 8.82 -7.49
CA GLU A 120 -14.19 8.94 -6.75
C GLU A 120 -13.07 8.12 -7.40
N THR A 121 -11.88 8.70 -7.46
CA THR A 121 -10.64 8.01 -7.88
C THR A 121 -9.71 7.83 -6.69
N ARG A 122 -8.82 6.84 -6.80
CA ARG A 122 -7.76 6.56 -5.83
C ARG A 122 -6.49 6.12 -6.53
N SER A 123 -5.52 7.04 -6.62
CA SER A 123 -4.20 6.79 -7.21
C SER A 123 -3.09 6.64 -6.17
N VAL A 124 -3.45 6.45 -4.90
CA VAL A 124 -2.49 6.40 -3.79
C VAL A 124 -2.75 5.24 -2.85
N VAL A 125 -1.68 4.65 -2.34
CA VAL A 125 -1.70 3.69 -1.23
C VAL A 125 -0.97 4.31 -0.04
N THR A 126 -1.61 4.33 1.12
CA THR A 126 -1.09 4.90 2.35
C THR A 126 -0.86 3.83 3.41
N GLY A 127 0.16 4.02 4.25
CA GLY A 127 0.46 3.10 5.32
C GLY A 127 1.68 3.49 6.12
N THR A 128 2.19 2.54 6.88
CA THR A 128 3.42 2.69 7.67
C THR A 128 4.37 1.53 7.39
N VAL A 129 5.65 1.78 7.58
CA VAL A 129 6.72 0.77 7.46
C VAL A 129 7.78 1.03 8.52
N ASP A 130 8.56 0.01 8.88
CA ASP A 130 9.72 0.20 9.76
C ASP A 130 10.68 1.24 9.16
N GLY A 131 11.30 2.05 10.02
CA GLY A 131 12.20 3.12 9.60
C GLY A 131 13.40 2.56 8.85
N GLY A 132 13.69 3.16 7.70
CA GLY A 132 14.80 2.74 6.86
C GLY A 132 14.83 3.42 5.50
N ASP A 133 15.96 3.25 4.81
CA ASP A 133 16.14 3.73 3.45
C ASP A 133 15.65 2.66 2.45
N TYR A 134 14.68 3.05 1.62
CA TYR A 134 14.07 2.20 0.62
C TYR A 134 14.33 2.72 -0.79
N THR A 135 14.55 1.80 -1.73
CA THR A 135 14.91 2.11 -3.13
C THR A 135 13.87 1.63 -4.13
N GLY A 136 12.87 0.89 -3.68
CA GLY A 136 11.81 0.36 -4.54
C GLY A 136 10.58 -0.09 -3.75
N VAL A 137 9.60 -0.57 -4.50
CA VAL A 137 8.34 -1.11 -4.02
C VAL A 137 8.07 -2.44 -4.73
N CYS A 138 7.51 -3.40 -4.00
CA CYS A 138 7.04 -4.69 -4.50
C CYS A 138 5.58 -4.88 -4.08
N PHE A 139 4.75 -5.46 -4.94
CA PHE A 139 3.36 -5.78 -4.64
C PHE A 139 2.85 -6.86 -5.60
N THR A 140 1.79 -7.54 -5.21
CA THR A 140 1.04 -8.50 -6.02
C THR A 140 -0.13 -7.79 -6.71
N ILE A 141 -0.38 -8.07 -7.99
CA ILE A 141 -1.63 -7.66 -8.65
C ILE A 141 -2.68 -8.73 -8.39
N GLY A 142 -3.77 -8.33 -7.75
CA GLY A 142 -4.86 -9.20 -7.33
C GLY A 142 -5.12 -9.12 -5.84
N VAL A 143 -5.78 -10.15 -5.32
CA VAL A 143 -6.16 -10.29 -3.91
C VAL A 143 -5.55 -11.57 -3.32
N PRO A 144 -5.19 -11.60 -2.03
CA PRO A 144 -4.73 -12.80 -1.35
C PRO A 144 -5.75 -13.93 -1.44
N PHE A 145 -5.27 -15.18 -1.37
CA PHE A 145 -6.13 -16.37 -1.55
C PHE A 145 -7.33 -16.38 -0.61
N GLU A 146 -7.14 -16.07 0.68
CA GLU A 146 -8.21 -16.09 1.67
C GLU A 146 -9.29 -15.03 1.37
N GLU A 147 -8.88 -13.83 0.95
CA GLU A 147 -9.78 -12.74 0.57
C GLU A 147 -10.52 -13.05 -0.75
N ASN A 148 -9.84 -13.71 -1.70
CA ASN A 148 -10.41 -14.09 -2.99
C ASN A 148 -11.58 -15.10 -2.92
N HIS A 149 -11.77 -15.75 -1.77
CA HIS A 149 -12.83 -16.74 -1.57
C HIS A 149 -13.96 -16.23 -0.67
N MET A 150 -13.93 -14.95 -0.27
CA MET A 150 -14.99 -14.35 0.53
C MET A 150 -16.29 -14.20 -0.28
N ASP A 151 -17.42 -14.21 0.43
CA ASP A 151 -18.70 -13.84 -0.19
C ASP A 151 -18.72 -12.33 -0.44
N THR A 152 -18.66 -11.95 -1.72
CA THR A 152 -18.68 -10.56 -2.19
C THR A 152 -19.88 -9.76 -1.69
N ALA A 153 -21.01 -10.41 -1.34
CA ALA A 153 -22.18 -9.73 -0.79
C ALA A 153 -21.98 -9.23 0.65
N THR A 154 -20.99 -9.79 1.36
CA THR A 154 -20.69 -9.46 2.76
C THR A 154 -19.26 -8.99 2.98
N ALA A 155 -18.43 -9.03 1.94
CA ALA A 155 -17.06 -8.56 2.00
C ALA A 155 -17.01 -7.06 2.34
N PRO A 156 -15.99 -6.62 3.10
CA PRO A 156 -15.76 -5.20 3.33
C PRO A 156 -15.25 -4.51 2.06
N SER A 157 -15.33 -3.17 2.02
CA SER A 157 -14.60 -2.40 1.01
C SER A 157 -13.09 -2.62 1.17
N PRO A 158 -12.30 -2.65 0.08
CA PRO A 158 -12.71 -2.56 -1.33
C PRO A 158 -13.12 -3.90 -1.97
N LEU A 159 -13.12 -5.00 -1.22
CA LEU A 159 -13.36 -6.35 -1.74
C LEU A 159 -14.80 -6.59 -2.24
N ASN A 160 -15.74 -5.69 -1.92
CA ASN A 160 -17.11 -5.69 -2.41
C ASN A 160 -17.35 -4.76 -3.61
N ALA A 161 -16.31 -4.16 -4.18
CA ALA A 161 -16.45 -3.26 -5.33
C ALA A 161 -17.14 -3.95 -6.51
N SER A 162 -18.23 -3.34 -7.00
CA SER A 162 -19.01 -3.89 -8.11
C SER A 162 -18.19 -3.98 -9.40
N GLY A 163 -18.34 -5.09 -10.13
CA GLY A 163 -17.64 -5.31 -11.40
C GLY A 163 -16.19 -5.78 -11.26
N MET A 164 -15.65 -5.86 -10.04
CA MET A 164 -14.27 -6.29 -9.74
C MET A 164 -14.15 -7.77 -9.37
N PHE A 165 -15.25 -8.52 -9.41
CA PHE A 165 -15.27 -9.95 -9.07
C PHE A 165 -15.85 -10.80 -10.20
N TRP A 166 -15.37 -12.04 -10.30
CA TRP A 166 -15.88 -13.04 -11.22
C TRP A 166 -17.02 -13.82 -10.56
N ASN A 167 -18.19 -13.89 -11.21
CA ASN A 167 -19.29 -14.74 -10.75
C ASN A 167 -19.45 -15.98 -11.64
N TRP A 168 -19.36 -17.18 -11.06
CA TRP A 168 -19.63 -18.43 -11.80
C TRP A 168 -21.09 -18.57 -12.22
N GLN A 169 -22.03 -17.93 -11.52
CA GLN A 169 -23.46 -17.98 -11.87
C GLN A 169 -23.83 -17.16 -13.12
N GLY A 170 -22.96 -16.23 -13.55
CA GLY A 170 -23.12 -15.50 -14.81
C GLY A 170 -22.57 -16.24 -16.04
N GLY A 171 -21.85 -17.36 -15.84
CA GLY A 171 -21.11 -18.08 -16.88
C GLY A 171 -21.65 -19.47 -17.17
N ALA A 172 -22.79 -19.59 -17.84
CA ALA A 172 -23.18 -20.87 -18.42
C ALA A 172 -22.36 -21.15 -19.71
N GLN A 173 -21.26 -21.90 -19.60
CA GLN A 173 -20.69 -22.59 -20.77
C GLN A 173 -21.45 -23.90 -21.01
N VAL A 174 -22.55 -23.84 -21.79
CA VAL A 174 -23.15 -25.05 -22.37
C VAL A 174 -22.41 -25.37 -23.68
N TYR A 175 -21.40 -26.23 -23.60
CA TYR A 175 -20.79 -26.79 -24.80
C TYR A 175 -21.62 -27.96 -25.33
N SER A 176 -22.42 -27.73 -26.38
CA SER A 176 -23.02 -28.83 -27.15
C SER A 176 -22.23 -29.06 -28.44
N ARG A 177 -21.53 -30.19 -28.53
CA ARG A 177 -20.95 -30.67 -29.81
C ARG A 177 -21.98 -31.58 -30.49
N ARG A 178 -22.71 -31.05 -31.47
CA ARG A 178 -23.39 -31.91 -32.47
C ARG A 178 -22.31 -32.48 -33.39
N ARG A 179 -21.92 -33.74 -33.21
CA ARG A 179 -21.24 -34.48 -34.28
C ARG A 179 -22.30 -34.81 -35.33
N ARG A 180 -22.21 -34.18 -36.51
CA ARG A 180 -22.81 -34.74 -37.72
C ARG A 180 -21.89 -35.87 -38.17
N GLY A 181 -22.39 -37.09 -38.11
CA GLY A 181 -21.96 -38.17 -39.01
C GLY A 181 -22.84 -38.15 -40.25
#